data_AF-A0A958MT58-F1
#
_entry.id   AF-A0A958MT58-F1
#
_cell.length_a   1.000
_cell.length_b   1.000
_cell.length_c   1.000
_cell.angle_alpha   90.00
_cell.angle_beta   90.00
_cell.angle_gamma   90.00
#
_symmetry.space_group_name_H-M   'P 1'
#
loop_
_entity.id
_entity.type
_entity.pdbx_description
1 polymer ?
#
loop_
_entity_poly.entity_id
_entity_poly.type
_entity_poly.pdbx_seq_one_letter_code
_entity_poly.pdbx_strand_id
1 'polypeptide(L)'
;MRLLILIFFALSVPVANAITLETICNNKDCFTSGWVTTEPGTDYLLTCQCKSGDCVNQGWESQDNRNSTFDVTCKPGGCFTEGWTSVQNDKGLVLIDVVLCKEGSCLTHGWDIITTYDGDGEVTCKGNDCSSFGGLSYWRGQLSETTCYNSDCYRYGWHSNIR
;
A
#
# COMPACT_ATOMS: atom_id res chain seq x y z
N MET A 1 54.38 29.26 -9.19
CA MET A 1 53.83 28.19 -8.32
C MET A 1 52.39 28.56 -7.99
N ARG A 2 51.41 28.16 -8.81
CA ARG A 2 49.98 28.41 -8.57
C ARG A 2 49.38 27.13 -7.99
N LEU A 3 48.98 27.19 -6.71
CA LEU A 3 48.37 26.09 -5.99
C LEU A 3 46.86 26.08 -6.32
N LEU A 4 46.41 25.08 -7.09
CA LEU A 4 44.98 24.81 -7.29
C LEU A 4 44.46 24.09 -6.05
N ILE A 5 43.58 24.72 -5.28
CA ILE A 5 42.85 24.08 -4.19
C ILE A 5 41.57 23.49 -4.79
N LEU A 6 41.54 22.18 -4.98
CA LEU A 6 40.34 21.42 -5.34
C LEU A 6 39.48 21.26 -4.09
N ILE A 7 38.45 22.08 -3.96
CA ILE A 7 37.40 21.93 -2.94
C ILE A 7 36.47 20.80 -3.41
N PHE A 8 36.68 19.59 -2.88
CA PHE A 8 35.69 18.52 -2.98
C PHE A 8 34.52 18.86 -2.04
N PHE A 9 33.47 19.46 -2.59
CA PHE A 9 32.15 19.44 -1.95
C PHE A 9 31.66 17.99 -1.98
N ALA A 10 31.90 17.26 -0.89
CA ALA A 10 31.18 16.02 -0.61
C ALA A 10 29.71 16.39 -0.35
N LEU A 11 28.90 16.36 -1.41
CA LEU A 11 27.45 16.41 -1.30
C LEU A 11 27.02 15.16 -0.53
N SER A 12 26.79 15.31 0.77
CA SER A 12 26.10 14.30 1.56
C SER A 12 24.67 14.21 1.04
N VAL A 13 24.40 13.23 0.18
CA VAL A 13 23.04 12.92 -0.23
C VAL A 13 22.32 12.45 1.05
N PRO A 14 21.22 13.10 1.47
CA PRO A 14 20.46 12.61 2.61
C PRO A 14 19.98 11.21 2.25
N VAL A 15 20.40 10.22 3.03
CA VAL A 15 19.91 8.85 2.90
C VAL A 15 18.46 8.90 3.41
N ALA A 16 17.49 8.86 2.51
CA ALA A 16 16.09 8.69 2.91
C ALA A 16 16.00 7.39 3.70
N ASN A 17 15.49 7.45 4.94
CA ASN A 17 15.28 6.25 5.74
C ASN A 17 14.14 5.47 5.08
N ALA A 18 14.43 4.25 4.64
CA ALA A 18 13.41 3.35 4.14
C ALA A 18 12.45 2.99 5.28
N ILE A 19 11.14 3.07 5.01
CA ILE A 19 10.10 2.65 5.96
C ILE A 19 9.72 1.21 5.59
N THR A 20 9.72 0.33 6.59
CA THR A 20 9.21 -1.05 6.43
C THR A 20 7.89 -1.16 7.15
N LEU A 21 6.85 -1.59 6.44
CA LEU A 21 5.55 -1.93 7.01
C LEU A 21 5.38 -3.44 6.98
N GLU A 22 4.91 -4.02 8.07
CA GLU A 22 4.56 -5.45 8.17
C GLU A 22 3.06 -5.59 8.34
N THR A 23 2.42 -6.31 7.41
CA THR A 23 1.00 -6.63 7.44
C THR A 23 0.80 -8.12 7.74
N ILE A 24 -0.11 -8.43 8.65
CA ILE A 24 -0.45 -9.80 9.05
C ILE A 24 -1.97 -10.01 8.94
N CYS A 25 -2.38 -11.10 8.30
CA CYS A 25 -3.79 -11.47 8.18
C CYS A 25 -4.34 -12.00 9.51
N ASN A 26 -5.50 -11.48 9.91
CA ASN A 26 -6.24 -12.05 11.03
C ASN A 26 -6.76 -13.44 10.64
N ASN A 27 -6.72 -14.41 11.56
CA ASN A 27 -7.19 -15.79 11.35
C ASN A 27 -6.65 -16.49 10.09
N LYS A 28 -5.50 -16.04 9.57
CA LYS A 28 -4.92 -16.50 8.30
C LYS A 28 -5.83 -16.28 7.07
N ASP A 29 -6.65 -15.24 7.09
CA ASP A 29 -7.48 -14.86 5.95
C ASP A 29 -7.78 -13.36 6.00
N CYS A 30 -7.01 -12.58 5.24
CA CYS A 30 -7.18 -11.14 5.13
C CYS A 30 -8.53 -10.76 4.52
N PHE A 31 -9.10 -11.60 3.65
CA PHE A 31 -10.29 -11.26 2.88
C PHE A 31 -11.59 -11.44 3.64
N THR A 32 -11.57 -12.21 4.73
CA THR A 32 -12.74 -12.37 5.61
C THR A 32 -12.54 -11.76 6.99
N SER A 33 -11.31 -11.83 7.53
CA SER A 33 -11.02 -11.43 8.91
C SER A 33 -10.28 -10.08 9.01
N GLY A 34 -9.91 -9.47 7.89
CA GLY A 34 -9.09 -8.26 7.87
C GLY A 34 -7.64 -8.53 8.29
N TRP A 35 -6.91 -7.46 8.60
CA TRP A 35 -5.48 -7.52 8.87
C TRP A 35 -5.03 -6.41 9.81
N VAL A 36 -3.79 -6.53 10.27
CA VAL A 36 -3.09 -5.50 11.04
C VAL A 36 -1.81 -5.15 10.32
N THR A 37 -1.49 -3.86 10.23
CA THR A 37 -0.21 -3.36 9.71
C THR A 37 0.55 -2.61 10.81
N THR A 38 1.85 -2.83 10.90
CA THR A 38 2.74 -2.19 11.87
C THR A 38 4.01 -1.68 11.17
N GLU A 39 4.70 -0.73 11.79
CA GLU A 39 6.04 -0.30 11.37
C GLU A 39 7.04 -0.71 12.47
N PRO A 40 7.89 -1.73 12.23
CA PRO A 40 8.82 -2.22 13.24
C PRO A 40 9.72 -1.13 13.82
N GLY A 41 9.83 -1.10 15.15
CA GLY A 41 10.64 -0.10 15.86
C GLY A 41 9.92 1.22 16.14
N THR A 42 8.64 1.34 15.77
CA THR A 42 7.78 2.49 16.09
C THR A 42 6.52 2.06 16.85
N ASP A 43 5.66 3.02 17.16
CA ASP A 43 4.34 2.77 17.72
C ASP A 43 3.24 2.65 16.67
N TYR A 44 3.55 2.74 15.37
CA TYR A 44 2.53 2.76 14.32
C TYR A 44 1.77 1.44 14.25
N LEU A 45 0.44 1.55 14.25
CA LEU A 45 -0.50 0.44 14.15
C LEU A 45 -1.69 0.87 13.30
N LEU A 46 -2.00 0.10 12.26
CA LEU A 46 -3.20 0.23 11.44
C LEU A 46 -3.99 -1.06 11.54
N THR A 47 -5.22 -0.98 12.03
CA THR A 47 -6.15 -2.13 12.06
C THR A 47 -7.11 -2.02 10.89
N CYS A 48 -7.33 -3.12 10.18
CA CYS A 48 -8.27 -3.24 9.09
C CYS A 48 -9.34 -4.29 9.39
N GLN A 49 -10.59 -3.98 9.07
CA GLN A 49 -11.75 -4.86 9.23
C GLN A 49 -12.57 -4.94 7.94
N CYS A 50 -12.93 -6.16 7.54
CA CYS A 50 -13.80 -6.36 6.39
C CYS A 50 -15.24 -5.94 6.68
N LYS A 51 -15.84 -5.19 5.76
CA LYS A 51 -17.25 -4.83 5.84
C LYS A 51 -18.10 -6.08 5.68
N SER A 52 -18.99 -6.33 6.64
CA SER A 52 -19.82 -7.54 6.69
C SER A 52 -19.04 -8.86 6.58
N GLY A 53 -17.76 -8.87 6.96
CA GLY A 53 -16.88 -10.05 6.85
C GLY A 53 -16.45 -10.39 5.42
N ASP A 54 -16.57 -9.45 4.47
CA ASP A 54 -16.25 -9.67 3.06
C ASP A 54 -15.51 -8.46 2.45
N CYS A 55 -14.19 -8.48 2.55
CA CYS A 55 -13.34 -7.44 1.96
C CYS A 55 -13.35 -7.46 0.42
N VAL A 56 -13.66 -8.61 -0.20
CA VAL A 56 -13.55 -8.80 -1.65
C VAL A 56 -14.72 -8.13 -2.37
N ASN A 57 -15.92 -8.20 -1.78
CA ASN A 57 -17.13 -7.71 -2.42
C ASN A 57 -17.70 -6.44 -1.77
N GLN A 58 -17.43 -6.19 -0.49
CA GLN A 58 -17.98 -5.03 0.22
C GLN A 58 -16.93 -3.94 0.50
N GLY A 59 -15.67 -4.34 0.64
CA GLY A 59 -14.56 -3.48 1.00
C GLY A 59 -14.26 -3.56 2.50
N TRP A 60 -13.53 -2.58 3.00
CA TRP A 60 -13.01 -2.62 4.36
C TRP A 60 -12.92 -1.23 4.97
N GLU A 61 -12.78 -1.20 6.28
CA GLU A 61 -12.48 0.01 7.04
C GLU A 61 -11.14 -0.18 7.72
N SER A 62 -10.34 0.87 7.78
CA SER A 62 -9.10 0.87 8.54
C SER A 62 -9.00 2.10 9.42
N GLN A 63 -8.37 1.93 10.58
CA GLN A 63 -8.08 3.01 11.50
C GLN A 63 -6.69 2.82 12.08
N ASP A 64 -5.89 3.89 12.06
CA ASP A 64 -4.59 3.89 12.72
C ASP A 64 -4.70 4.33 14.19
N ASN A 65 -3.64 4.09 14.96
CA ASN A 65 -3.56 4.48 16.36
C ASN A 65 -3.41 6.00 16.59
N ARG A 66 -3.51 6.80 15.53
CA ARG A 66 -3.52 8.28 15.53
C ARG A 66 -4.89 8.84 15.08
N ASN A 67 -5.87 7.96 14.90
CA ASN A 67 -7.26 8.23 14.49
C ASN A 67 -7.45 8.62 13.02
N SER A 68 -6.46 8.42 12.15
CA SER A 68 -6.68 8.52 10.71
C SER A 68 -7.46 7.29 10.24
N THR A 69 -8.46 7.51 9.38
CA THR A 69 -9.33 6.43 8.89
C THR A 69 -9.26 6.28 7.37
N PHE A 70 -9.51 5.06 6.91
CA PHE A 70 -9.67 4.72 5.51
C PHE A 70 -10.96 3.92 5.35
N ASP A 71 -11.88 4.43 4.54
CA ASP A 71 -13.07 3.69 4.12
C ASP A 71 -12.86 3.24 2.68
N VAL A 72 -12.82 1.93 2.46
CA VAL A 72 -12.74 1.34 1.14
C VAL A 72 -14.07 0.71 0.76
N THR A 73 -14.54 1.05 -0.43
CA THR A 73 -15.77 0.51 -1.01
C THR A 73 -15.47 -0.09 -2.38
N CYS A 74 -15.82 -1.36 -2.56
CA CYS A 74 -15.62 -2.04 -3.84
C CYS A 74 -16.52 -1.47 -4.93
N LYS A 75 -16.03 -1.49 -6.17
CA LYS A 75 -16.88 -1.27 -7.34
C LYS A 75 -17.81 -2.47 -7.58
N PRO A 76 -18.91 -2.29 -8.32
CA PRO A 76 -19.75 -3.41 -8.75
C PRO A 76 -18.88 -4.44 -9.47
N GLY A 77 -18.91 -5.71 -9.05
CA GLY A 77 -18.03 -6.76 -9.57
C GLY A 77 -16.86 -7.14 -8.64
N GLY A 78 -16.67 -6.39 -7.55
CA GLY A 78 -15.71 -6.70 -6.49
C GLY A 78 -14.40 -5.90 -6.61
N CYS A 79 -13.76 -5.69 -5.45
CA CYS A 79 -12.57 -4.86 -5.32
C CYS A 79 -11.44 -5.33 -6.24
N PHE A 80 -11.19 -6.64 -6.29
CA PHE A 80 -10.02 -7.19 -6.99
C PHE A 80 -10.25 -7.53 -8.46
N THR A 81 -11.47 -7.29 -8.97
CA THR A 81 -11.85 -7.46 -10.37
C THR A 81 -11.98 -6.12 -11.07
N GLU A 82 -12.72 -5.18 -10.47
CA GLU A 82 -13.09 -3.91 -11.09
C GLU A 82 -12.41 -2.71 -10.43
N GLY A 83 -11.89 -2.89 -9.21
CA GLY A 83 -11.27 -1.85 -8.40
C GLY A 83 -12.18 -1.35 -7.27
N TRP A 84 -11.75 -0.28 -6.62
CA TRP A 84 -12.42 0.27 -5.44
C TRP A 84 -12.27 1.79 -5.37
N THR A 85 -13.04 2.41 -4.48
CA THR A 85 -12.81 3.79 -4.04
C THR A 85 -12.32 3.75 -2.59
N SER A 86 -11.29 4.52 -2.26
CA SER A 86 -10.83 4.76 -0.90
C SER A 86 -11.09 6.21 -0.50
N VAL A 87 -11.63 6.42 0.69
CA VAL A 87 -11.77 7.72 1.32
C VAL A 87 -10.93 7.73 2.58
N GLN A 88 -9.84 8.49 2.56
CA GLN A 88 -9.00 8.72 3.73
C GLN A 88 -9.47 9.98 4.45
N ASN A 89 -9.58 9.91 5.77
CA ASN A 89 -9.73 11.07 6.63
C ASN A 89 -8.54 11.14 7.59
N ASP A 90 -7.72 12.18 7.44
CA ASP A 90 -6.64 12.48 8.37
C ASP A 90 -6.82 13.88 8.95
N LYS A 91 -7.24 13.97 10.21
CA LYS A 91 -7.44 15.23 10.95
C LYS A 91 -8.33 16.24 10.20
N GLY A 92 -9.36 15.75 9.51
CA GLY A 92 -10.32 16.56 8.75
C GLY A 92 -9.90 16.84 7.30
N LEU A 93 -8.70 16.42 6.88
CA LEU A 93 -8.33 16.37 5.47
C LEU A 93 -8.91 15.10 4.86
N VAL A 94 -9.72 15.27 3.82
CA VAL A 94 -10.35 14.17 3.10
C VAL A 94 -9.66 13.97 1.76
N LEU A 95 -9.11 12.78 1.55
CA LEU A 95 -8.47 12.37 0.31
C LEU A 95 -9.29 11.24 -0.31
N ILE A 96 -9.47 11.27 -1.63
CA ILE A 96 -10.25 10.28 -2.35
C ILE A 96 -9.38 9.68 -3.44
N ASP A 97 -9.25 8.37 -3.40
CA ASP A 97 -8.53 7.59 -4.39
C ASP A 97 -9.49 6.64 -5.11
N VAL A 98 -9.36 6.57 -6.43
CA VAL A 98 -10.09 5.61 -7.27
C VAL A 98 -9.09 4.63 -7.83
N VAL A 99 -9.27 3.36 -7.51
CA VAL A 99 -8.45 2.27 -8.01
C VAL A 99 -9.15 1.57 -9.17
N LEU A 100 -8.38 1.24 -10.20
CA LEU A 100 -8.81 0.53 -11.40
C LEU A 100 -7.93 -0.70 -11.64
N CYS A 101 -8.52 -1.88 -11.66
CA CYS A 101 -7.77 -3.09 -11.97
C CYS A 101 -7.34 -3.13 -13.44
N LYS A 102 -6.10 -3.54 -13.68
CA LYS A 102 -5.59 -3.79 -15.02
C LYS A 102 -6.15 -5.13 -15.52
N GLU A 103 -6.57 -5.16 -16.78
CA GLU A 103 -7.04 -6.39 -17.46
C GLU A 103 -8.09 -7.19 -16.67
N GLY A 104 -8.92 -6.53 -15.87
CA GLY A 104 -9.97 -7.16 -15.06
C GLY A 104 -9.48 -7.97 -13.86
N SER A 105 -8.20 -7.85 -13.46
CA SER A 105 -7.70 -8.50 -12.24
C SER A 105 -6.55 -7.73 -11.60
N CYS A 106 -6.83 -7.09 -10.47
CA CYS A 106 -5.82 -6.40 -9.68
C CYS A 106 -4.74 -7.35 -9.15
N LEU A 107 -5.13 -8.57 -8.77
CA LEU A 107 -4.21 -9.54 -8.17
C LEU A 107 -3.27 -10.20 -9.18
N THR A 108 -3.60 -10.13 -10.46
CA THR A 108 -2.80 -10.71 -11.54
C THR A 108 -1.98 -9.64 -12.26
N HIS A 109 -2.62 -8.52 -12.60
CA HIS A 109 -2.04 -7.52 -13.51
C HIS A 109 -1.70 -6.19 -12.83
N GLY A 110 -2.05 -6.03 -11.55
CA GLY A 110 -1.88 -4.78 -10.83
C GLY A 110 -3.01 -3.81 -11.11
N TRP A 111 -2.82 -2.55 -10.73
CA TRP A 111 -3.87 -1.53 -10.79
C TRP A 111 -3.32 -0.13 -10.94
N ASP A 112 -4.16 0.78 -11.40
CA ASP A 112 -3.89 2.21 -11.44
C ASP A 112 -4.67 2.92 -10.33
N ILE A 113 -4.11 4.02 -9.85
CA ILE A 113 -4.68 4.85 -8.80
C ILE A 113 -4.83 6.26 -9.33
N ILE A 114 -6.05 6.77 -9.27
CA ILE A 114 -6.36 8.16 -9.59
C ILE A 114 -6.70 8.86 -8.28
N THR A 115 -5.95 9.90 -7.94
CA THR A 115 -6.13 10.65 -6.69
C THR A 115 -6.55 12.10 -6.95
N THR A 116 -7.29 12.70 -6.02
CA THR A 116 -7.74 14.09 -6.14
C THR A 116 -6.70 15.12 -5.72
N TYR A 117 -5.60 14.70 -5.10
CA TYR A 117 -4.68 15.61 -4.42
C TYR A 117 -3.27 15.63 -5.01
N ASP A 118 -2.71 14.48 -5.37
CA ASP A 118 -1.27 14.36 -5.59
C ASP A 118 -0.83 13.21 -6.50
N GLY A 119 -1.00 13.40 -7.81
CA GLY A 119 -0.38 12.57 -8.85
C GLY A 119 -0.87 11.12 -8.87
N ASP A 120 -1.22 10.63 -10.06
CA ASP A 120 -1.67 9.25 -10.19
C ASP A 120 -0.58 8.26 -9.75
N GLY A 121 -1.03 7.12 -9.24
CA GLY A 121 -0.18 6.03 -8.81
C GLY A 121 -0.43 4.78 -9.64
N GLU A 122 0.49 3.82 -9.52
CA GLU A 122 0.33 2.53 -10.17
C GLU A 122 0.93 1.40 -9.33
N VAL A 123 0.41 0.20 -9.57
CA VAL A 123 0.94 -1.05 -9.05
C VAL A 123 1.17 -2.02 -10.19
N THR A 124 2.32 -2.69 -10.14
CA THR A 124 2.72 -3.75 -11.07
C THR A 124 3.04 -5.02 -10.30
N CYS A 125 2.43 -6.13 -10.70
CA CYS A 125 2.66 -7.43 -10.06
C CYS A 125 3.99 -8.04 -10.46
N LYS A 126 4.69 -8.63 -9.48
CA LYS A 126 5.85 -9.48 -9.77
C LYS A 126 5.34 -10.80 -10.34
N GLY A 127 5.89 -11.20 -11.49
CA GLY A 127 5.53 -12.47 -12.13
C GLY A 127 4.05 -12.59 -12.53
N ASN A 128 3.36 -11.48 -12.77
CA ASN A 128 1.91 -11.42 -13.02
C ASN A 128 1.07 -12.08 -11.90
N ASP A 129 1.54 -12.03 -10.66
CA ASP A 129 0.77 -12.52 -9.52
C ASP A 129 1.16 -11.75 -8.24
N CYS A 130 0.42 -10.68 -7.99
CA CYS A 130 0.55 -9.90 -6.77
C CYS A 130 0.13 -10.69 -5.53
N SER A 131 -0.76 -11.68 -5.67
CA SER A 131 -1.25 -12.45 -4.53
C SER A 131 -0.21 -13.42 -3.99
N SER A 132 0.66 -13.93 -4.86
CA SER A 132 1.73 -14.86 -4.47
C SER A 132 3.08 -14.17 -4.28
N PHE A 133 3.38 -13.10 -5.02
CA PHE A 133 4.73 -12.51 -5.05
C PHE A 133 4.80 -11.05 -4.64
N GLY A 134 3.65 -10.39 -4.44
CA GLY A 134 3.58 -8.95 -4.22
C GLY A 134 3.89 -8.18 -5.51
N GLY A 135 4.34 -6.94 -5.36
CA GLY A 135 4.48 -6.04 -6.49
C GLY A 135 5.37 -4.84 -6.18
N LEU A 136 5.49 -3.98 -7.18
CA LEU A 136 6.02 -2.64 -7.04
C LEU A 136 4.86 -1.67 -7.11
N SER A 137 4.81 -0.70 -6.21
CA SER A 137 3.86 0.40 -6.27
C SER A 137 4.58 1.73 -6.31
N TYR A 138 4.08 2.64 -7.12
CA TYR A 138 4.49 4.04 -7.13
C TYR A 138 3.30 4.88 -6.71
N TRP A 139 3.45 5.65 -5.64
CA TRP A 139 2.38 6.44 -5.07
C TRP A 139 2.96 7.72 -4.46
N ARG A 140 2.44 8.90 -4.84
CA ARG A 140 2.86 10.21 -4.30
C ARG A 140 4.38 10.46 -4.36
N GLY A 141 5.02 10.03 -5.44
CA GLY A 141 6.47 10.19 -5.59
C GLY A 141 7.32 9.18 -4.83
N GLN A 142 6.70 8.24 -4.11
CA GLN A 142 7.38 7.20 -3.37
C GLN A 142 7.26 5.85 -4.06
N LEU A 143 8.37 5.11 -4.09
CA LEU A 143 8.39 3.75 -4.59
C LEU A 143 8.27 2.81 -3.39
N SER A 144 7.35 1.87 -3.45
CA SER A 144 7.21 0.82 -2.47
C SER A 144 7.31 -0.55 -3.12
N GLU A 145 7.94 -1.48 -2.41
CA GLU A 145 8.07 -2.87 -2.83
C GLU A 145 7.41 -3.79 -1.81
N THR A 146 6.40 -4.53 -2.26
CA THR A 146 5.71 -5.54 -1.46
C THR A 146 6.28 -6.93 -1.73
N THR A 147 6.37 -7.76 -0.68
CA THR A 147 6.68 -9.19 -0.78
C THR A 147 5.78 -10.00 0.16
N CYS A 148 5.17 -11.06 -0.36
CA CYS A 148 4.29 -11.93 0.41
C CYS A 148 5.04 -12.86 1.36
N TYR A 149 4.42 -13.15 2.50
CA TYR A 149 4.86 -14.25 3.35
C TYR A 149 4.37 -15.59 2.79
N ASN A 150 5.25 -16.60 2.79
CA ASN A 150 4.97 -17.96 2.31
C ASN A 150 4.29 -18.03 0.93
N SER A 151 4.63 -17.09 0.05
CA SER A 151 4.04 -16.98 -1.29
C SER A 151 2.50 -16.86 -1.31
N ASP A 152 1.90 -16.29 -0.27
CA ASP A 152 0.47 -16.01 -0.20
C ASP A 152 0.21 -14.80 0.71
N CYS A 153 0.12 -13.63 0.08
CA CYS A 153 -0.09 -12.35 0.75
C CYS A 153 -1.39 -12.33 1.56
N TYR A 154 -2.45 -12.95 1.06
CA TYR A 154 -3.80 -12.79 1.63
C TYR A 154 -4.17 -13.88 2.64
N ARG A 155 -3.31 -14.89 2.78
CA ARG A 155 -3.38 -15.86 3.88
C ARG A 155 -2.42 -15.53 5.02
N TYR A 156 -1.20 -15.09 4.72
CA TYR A 156 -0.15 -14.93 5.74
C TYR A 156 0.24 -13.49 5.99
N GLY A 157 -0.05 -12.57 5.07
CA GLY A 157 0.41 -11.19 5.12
C GLY A 157 1.62 -10.92 4.23
N TRP A 158 2.19 -9.73 4.37
CA TRP A 158 3.29 -9.23 3.56
C TRP A 158 4.11 -8.20 4.32
N HIS A 159 5.28 -7.86 3.77
CA HIS A 159 5.96 -6.62 4.12
C HIS A 159 6.03 -5.68 2.92
N SER A 160 6.10 -4.38 3.19
CA SER A 160 6.27 -3.32 2.18
C SER A 160 7.44 -2.43 2.56
N ASN A 161 8.37 -2.21 1.64
CA ASN A 161 9.51 -1.32 1.83
C ASN A 161 9.34 -0.06 0.99
N ILE A 162 9.14 1.08 1.64
CA ILE A 162 8.90 2.38 1.02
C ILE A 162 10.21 3.17 0.99
N ARG A 163 10.53 3.77 -0.16
CA ARG A 163 11.76 4.54 -0.43
C ARG A 163 11.48 5.91 -0.99
#